data_AF-A0A3C0CTI4-F1
#
_entry.id   AF-A0A3C0CTI4-F1
#
_cell.length_a   1.000
_cell.length_b   1.000
_cell.length_c   1.000
_cell.angle_alpha   90.00
_cell.angle_beta   90.00
_cell.angle_gamma   90.00
#
_symmetry.space_group_name_H-M   'P 1'
#
loop_
_entity.id
_entity.type
_entity.pdbx_description
1 polymer ?
#
loop_
_entity_poly.entity_id
_entity_poly.type
_entity_poly.pdbx_seq_one_letter_code
_entity_poly.pdbx_strand_id
1 'polypeptide(L)'
;MPVVDMPLEELKKYKGCNPCPKDMDEFWDRSIAEMKAIDPQMELIPHKTSAPNVEYFHLYFTGMGGARVHAKYARPRGVAAGAPGMVLLHGYSGHSGDWTGLLPWVSQGFCVAALDCRGQAGLSEDVGGVTGNTLRGHIIRGLNDGPEKLLFRSIYLDCAQLAGIVINMPEVDGMRVGVTGGSQGGGLTLACAALEPRIKRAAPLFPFLCDYLRVWNMDLDIAAYEELRTFFRNFDPRHQRK
;
A
#
# COMPACT_ATOMS: atom_id res chain seq x y z
N MET A 1 15.08 -0.13 32.52
CA MET A 1 15.11 -0.99 31.31
C MET A 1 13.77 -0.84 30.64
N PRO A 2 13.70 -0.60 29.32
CA PRO A 2 12.43 -0.66 28.62
C PRO A 2 11.83 -2.07 28.79
N VAL A 3 10.52 -2.12 29.06
CA VAL A 3 9.80 -3.34 29.47
C VAL A 3 9.37 -4.19 28.26
N VAL A 4 9.39 -3.61 27.05
CA VAL A 4 8.82 -4.23 25.83
C VAL A 4 9.78 -4.26 24.64
N ASP A 5 10.56 -3.19 24.39
CA ASP A 5 11.48 -3.11 23.23
C ASP A 5 12.85 -2.53 23.61
N MET A 6 13.77 -2.42 22.65
CA MET A 6 15.11 -1.86 22.83
C MET A 6 15.07 -0.39 23.31
N PRO A 7 16.08 0.06 24.08
CA PRO A 7 16.27 1.47 24.37
C PRO A 7 16.44 2.31 23.09
N LEU A 8 16.10 3.60 23.15
CA LEU A 8 16.18 4.51 22.00
C LEU A 8 17.56 4.52 21.31
N GLU A 9 18.64 4.47 22.10
CA GLU A 9 20.01 4.49 21.56
C GLU A 9 20.39 3.21 20.80
N GLU A 10 19.72 2.09 21.10
CA GLU A 10 19.85 0.84 20.34
C GLU A 10 18.93 0.86 19.10
N LEU A 11 17.71 1.39 19.22
CA LEU A 11 16.79 1.55 18.09
C LEU A 11 17.41 2.37 16.95
N LYS A 12 18.14 3.45 17.26
CA LYS A 12 18.85 4.27 16.26
C LYS A 12 19.91 3.51 15.46
N LYS A 13 20.40 2.37 15.98
CA LYS A 13 21.47 1.55 15.37
C LYS A 13 20.94 0.24 14.79
N TYR A 14 19.68 -0.10 15.06
CA TYR A 14 19.06 -1.33 14.65
C TYR A 14 18.91 -1.39 13.12
N LYS A 15 19.23 -2.55 12.54
CA LYS A 15 19.25 -2.76 11.08
C LYS A 15 18.23 -3.79 10.57
N GLY A 16 17.33 -4.24 11.44
CA GLY A 16 16.40 -5.34 11.14
C GLY A 16 17.02 -6.71 11.40
N CYS A 17 16.17 -7.74 11.55
CA CYS A 17 16.62 -9.12 11.65
C CYS A 17 15.91 -10.08 10.68
N ASN A 18 14.81 -9.65 10.04
CA ASN A 18 14.15 -10.43 9.00
C ASN A 18 15.12 -10.65 7.81
N PRO A 19 15.37 -11.89 7.38
CA PRO A 19 16.25 -12.15 6.25
C PRO A 19 15.76 -11.45 4.98
N CYS A 20 16.69 -10.89 4.22
CA CYS A 20 16.44 -10.38 2.87
C CYS A 20 16.74 -11.50 1.87
N PRO A 21 15.79 -11.88 0.99
CA PRO A 21 16.06 -12.79 -0.12
C PRO A 21 17.23 -12.31 -0.99
N LYS A 22 18.05 -13.23 -1.49
CA LYS A 22 19.24 -12.91 -2.30
C LYS A 22 18.89 -12.28 -3.64
N ASP A 23 17.70 -12.57 -4.14
CA ASP A 23 17.13 -12.15 -5.42
C ASP A 23 16.12 -11.00 -5.25
N MET A 24 16.13 -10.28 -4.12
CA MET A 24 15.17 -9.22 -3.81
C MET A 24 15.07 -8.17 -4.91
N ASP A 25 16.21 -7.67 -5.41
CA ASP A 25 16.24 -6.64 -6.45
C ASP A 25 15.67 -7.17 -7.77
N GLU A 26 16.12 -8.36 -8.21
CA GLU A 26 15.63 -9.00 -9.44
C GLU A 26 14.12 -9.29 -9.36
N PHE A 27 13.64 -9.77 -8.21
CA PHE A 27 12.23 -10.03 -7.97
C PHE A 27 11.37 -8.77 -8.16
N TRP A 28 11.78 -7.65 -7.58
CA TRP A 28 11.04 -6.39 -7.71
C TRP A 28 11.18 -5.76 -9.08
N ASP A 29 12.34 -5.85 -9.74
CA ASP A 29 12.52 -5.39 -11.11
C ASP A 29 11.56 -6.11 -12.08
N ARG A 30 11.47 -7.45 -11.98
CA ARG A 30 10.51 -8.24 -12.76
C ARG A 30 9.07 -7.87 -12.42
N SER A 31 8.76 -7.72 -11.13
CA SER A 31 7.42 -7.35 -10.65
C SER A 31 6.95 -5.98 -11.16
N ILE A 32 7.84 -4.99 -11.16
CA ILE A 32 7.57 -3.66 -11.72
C ILE A 32 7.41 -3.74 -13.24
N ALA A 33 8.23 -4.52 -13.94
CA ALA A 33 8.11 -4.71 -15.38
C ALA A 33 6.76 -5.35 -15.76
N GLU A 34 6.33 -6.39 -15.03
CA GLU A 34 5.01 -7.01 -15.20
C GLU A 34 3.89 -5.99 -14.98
N MET A 35 3.93 -5.23 -13.88
CA MET A 35 2.95 -4.18 -13.59
C MET A 35 2.89 -3.13 -14.71
N LYS A 36 4.04 -2.68 -15.23
CA LYS A 36 4.11 -1.68 -16.31
C LYS A 36 3.63 -2.20 -17.67
N ALA A 37 3.63 -3.52 -17.87
CA ALA A 37 3.11 -4.13 -19.09
C ALA A 37 1.57 -4.22 -19.10
N ILE A 38 0.91 -4.00 -17.97
CA ILE A 38 -0.55 -3.98 -17.86
C ILE A 38 -1.07 -2.65 -18.39
N ASP A 39 -2.03 -2.71 -19.29
CA ASP A 39 -2.85 -1.54 -19.62
C ASP A 39 -3.77 -1.22 -18.43
N PRO A 40 -3.58 -0.07 -17.76
CA PRO A 40 -4.34 0.27 -16.57
C PRO A 40 -5.84 0.47 -16.85
N GLN A 41 -6.26 0.68 -18.11
CA GLN A 41 -7.67 0.91 -18.47
C GLN A 41 -8.33 1.90 -17.48
N MET A 42 -7.66 3.03 -17.28
CA MET A 42 -7.96 3.97 -16.21
C MET A 42 -9.28 4.68 -16.48
N GLU A 43 -10.12 4.81 -15.45
CA GLU A 43 -11.43 5.44 -15.54
C GLU A 43 -11.64 6.44 -14.39
N LEU A 44 -12.18 7.62 -14.69
CA LEU A 44 -12.69 8.56 -13.68
C LEU A 44 -14.22 8.65 -13.79
N ILE A 45 -14.91 8.26 -12.73
CA ILE A 45 -16.35 8.37 -12.62
C ILE A 45 -16.67 9.48 -11.62
N PRO A 46 -17.34 10.57 -12.02
CA PRO A 46 -17.71 11.64 -11.10
C PRO A 46 -18.54 11.14 -9.91
N HIS A 47 -18.14 11.53 -8.71
CA HIS A 47 -18.89 11.24 -7.48
C HIS A 47 -19.92 12.34 -7.20
N LYS A 48 -21.08 11.96 -6.65
CA LYS A 48 -22.22 12.88 -6.42
C LYS A 48 -21.98 13.91 -5.30
N THR A 49 -21.02 13.69 -4.41
CA THR A 49 -20.69 14.67 -3.36
C THR A 49 -20.29 15.99 -3.99
N SER A 50 -20.94 17.07 -3.54
CA SER A 50 -20.61 18.42 -3.98
C SER A 50 -19.92 19.19 -2.87
N ALA A 51 -18.80 19.80 -3.22
CA ALA A 51 -18.26 20.96 -2.52
C ALA A 51 -17.97 22.03 -3.58
N PRO A 52 -18.24 23.32 -3.31
CA PRO A 52 -18.17 24.36 -4.35
C PRO A 52 -16.85 24.37 -5.13
N ASN A 53 -15.72 24.14 -4.44
CA ASN A 53 -14.38 24.29 -4.99
C ASN A 53 -13.64 22.96 -5.22
N VAL A 54 -14.34 21.82 -5.19
CA VAL A 54 -13.73 20.49 -5.32
C VAL A 54 -14.51 19.63 -6.31
N GLU A 55 -13.77 18.84 -7.09
CA GLU A 55 -14.30 17.76 -7.90
C GLU A 55 -13.87 16.42 -7.29
N TYR A 56 -14.80 15.49 -7.17
CA TYR A 56 -14.58 14.16 -6.61
C TYR A 56 -14.88 13.11 -7.67
N PHE A 57 -14.04 12.08 -7.72
CA PHE A 57 -14.14 10.99 -8.68
C PHE A 57 -13.86 9.66 -7.98
N HIS A 58 -14.57 8.62 -8.37
CA HIS A 58 -14.04 7.27 -8.27
C HIS A 58 -13.02 7.10 -9.39
N LEU A 59 -11.79 6.78 -9.02
CA LEU A 59 -10.72 6.40 -9.94
C LEU A 59 -10.61 4.88 -9.90
N TYR A 60 -10.72 4.25 -11.05
CA TYR A 60 -10.47 2.82 -11.18
C TYR A 60 -9.31 2.56 -12.16
N PHE A 61 -8.49 1.55 -11.86
CA PHE A 61 -7.44 1.04 -12.75
C PHE A 61 -7.29 -0.47 -12.60
N THR A 62 -6.72 -1.11 -13.62
CA THR A 62 -6.48 -2.55 -13.67
C THR A 62 -5.08 -2.84 -13.15
N GLY A 63 -4.99 -3.60 -12.07
CA GLY A 63 -3.72 -4.00 -11.46
C GLY A 63 -3.32 -5.43 -11.80
N MET A 64 -2.29 -5.94 -11.10
CA MET A 64 -1.79 -7.31 -11.25
C MET A 64 -2.89 -8.35 -11.19
N GLY A 65 -2.84 -9.36 -12.07
CA GLY A 65 -3.83 -10.43 -12.14
C GLY A 65 -5.21 -10.00 -12.66
N GLY A 66 -5.32 -8.80 -13.25
CA GLY A 66 -6.57 -8.28 -13.80
C GLY A 66 -7.52 -7.67 -12.76
N ALA A 67 -7.08 -7.49 -11.52
CA ALA A 67 -7.92 -6.94 -10.45
C ALA A 67 -8.34 -5.50 -10.77
N ARG A 68 -9.63 -5.18 -10.58
CA ARG A 68 -10.09 -3.80 -10.65
C ARG A 68 -9.85 -3.09 -9.32
N VAL A 69 -8.86 -2.20 -9.31
CA VAL A 69 -8.43 -1.45 -8.14
C VAL A 69 -9.10 -0.08 -8.14
N HIS A 70 -9.59 0.32 -6.97
CA HIS A 70 -10.26 1.58 -6.74
C HIS A 70 -9.39 2.54 -5.91
N ALA A 71 -9.48 3.82 -6.24
CA ALA A 71 -9.04 4.91 -5.40
C ALA A 71 -10.09 6.03 -5.44
N LYS A 72 -10.27 6.74 -4.33
CA LYS A 72 -10.92 8.05 -4.36
C LYS A 72 -9.96 9.05 -4.97
N TYR A 73 -10.43 9.88 -5.89
CA TYR A 73 -9.65 10.98 -6.44
C TYR A 73 -10.39 12.30 -6.22
N ALA A 74 -9.66 13.32 -5.77
CA ALA A 74 -10.21 14.66 -5.57
C ALA A 74 -9.22 15.72 -6.04
N ARG A 75 -9.72 16.78 -6.66
CA ARG A 75 -8.91 17.90 -7.13
C ARG A 75 -9.64 19.23 -6.98
N PRO A 76 -8.93 20.38 -6.93
CA PRO A 76 -9.57 21.68 -6.96
C PRO A 76 -10.39 21.85 -8.25
N ARG A 77 -11.57 22.46 -8.14
CA ARG A 77 -12.41 22.73 -9.31
C ARG A 77 -11.68 23.70 -10.25
N GLY A 78 -11.57 23.32 -11.54
CA GLY A 78 -10.89 24.14 -12.54
C GLY A 78 -9.37 24.21 -12.33
N VAL A 79 -8.79 23.21 -11.66
CA VAL A 79 -7.33 23.13 -11.44
C VAL A 79 -6.56 23.27 -12.76
N ALA A 80 -5.60 24.18 -12.77
CA ALA A 80 -4.67 24.36 -13.87
C ALA A 80 -3.53 23.33 -13.81
N ALA A 81 -2.83 23.14 -14.93
CA ALA A 81 -1.66 22.28 -14.97
C ALA A 81 -0.59 22.72 -13.95
N GLY A 82 0.04 21.73 -13.34
CA GLY A 82 1.15 21.92 -12.42
C GLY A 82 0.77 21.92 -10.95
N ALA A 83 -0.38 21.36 -10.55
CA ALA A 83 -0.76 21.17 -9.14
C ALA A 83 0.10 20.07 -8.46
N PRO A 84 0.39 20.17 -7.15
CA PRO A 84 1.07 19.07 -6.44
C PRO A 84 0.14 17.85 -6.30
N GLY A 85 0.71 16.65 -6.33
CA GLY A 85 0.00 15.38 -6.16
C GLY A 85 0.16 14.81 -4.76
N MET A 86 -0.85 14.09 -4.27
CA MET A 86 -0.81 13.36 -2.99
C MET A 86 -1.43 11.98 -3.14
N VAL A 87 -0.73 10.94 -2.68
CA VAL A 87 -1.25 9.58 -2.54
C VAL A 87 -1.45 9.25 -1.06
N LEU A 88 -2.66 8.84 -0.69
CA LEU A 88 -3.04 8.47 0.67
C LEU A 88 -3.28 6.96 0.75
N LEU A 89 -2.70 6.32 1.77
CA LEU A 89 -2.73 4.87 1.96
C LEU A 89 -3.27 4.56 3.37
N HIS A 90 -4.26 3.67 3.47
CA HIS A 90 -5.00 3.44 4.71
C HIS A 90 -4.44 2.33 5.61
N GLY A 91 -4.86 2.34 6.87
CA GLY A 91 -4.54 1.32 7.88
C GLY A 91 -5.17 -0.05 7.57
N TYR A 92 -4.64 -1.10 8.20
CA TYR A 92 -5.05 -2.48 7.91
C TYR A 92 -6.55 -2.70 8.18
N SER A 93 -7.20 -3.50 7.34
CA SER A 93 -8.65 -3.81 7.29
C SER A 93 -9.58 -2.63 6.98
N GLY A 94 -9.06 -1.40 6.90
CA GLY A 94 -9.83 -0.20 6.60
C GLY A 94 -10.09 0.03 5.11
N HIS A 95 -10.32 1.30 4.78
CA HIS A 95 -10.52 1.83 3.43
C HIS A 95 -10.02 3.28 3.36
N SER A 96 -10.14 3.91 2.20
CA SER A 96 -9.75 5.29 1.88
C SER A 96 -10.43 6.41 2.69
N GLY A 97 -11.17 6.09 3.75
CA GLY A 97 -11.85 7.04 4.64
C GLY A 97 -13.02 7.76 3.99
N ASP A 98 -13.47 8.88 4.57
CA ASP A 98 -14.54 9.72 4.03
C ASP A 98 -14.04 10.70 2.96
N TRP A 99 -14.93 11.11 2.04
CA TRP A 99 -14.59 12.10 1.00
C TRP A 99 -14.14 13.45 1.58
N THR A 100 -14.72 13.86 2.71
CA THR A 100 -14.34 15.08 3.44
C THR A 100 -12.92 15.00 4.00
N GLY A 101 -12.38 13.80 4.23
CA GLY A 101 -11.00 13.57 4.65
C GLY A 101 -9.96 14.01 3.62
N LEU A 102 -10.36 14.22 2.35
CA LEU A 102 -9.47 14.71 1.29
C LEU A 102 -9.36 16.24 1.27
N LEU A 103 -10.33 16.96 1.86
CA LEU A 103 -10.41 18.42 1.84
C LEU A 103 -9.18 19.15 2.41
N PRO A 104 -8.53 18.68 3.49
CA PRO A 104 -7.34 19.35 4.01
C PRO A 104 -6.23 19.50 2.96
N TRP A 105 -6.07 18.52 2.07
CA TRP A 105 -5.08 18.57 0.99
C TRP A 105 -5.59 19.36 -0.22
N VAL A 106 -6.83 19.10 -0.65
CA VAL A 106 -7.41 19.77 -1.82
C VAL A 106 -7.51 21.28 -1.59
N SER A 107 -7.84 21.72 -0.38
CA SER A 107 -7.89 23.14 -0.02
C SER A 107 -6.53 23.86 -0.12
N GLN A 108 -5.43 23.11 -0.10
CA GLN A 108 -4.06 23.61 -0.32
C GLN A 108 -3.62 23.49 -1.78
N GLY A 109 -4.54 23.14 -2.69
CA GLY A 109 -4.30 23.03 -4.12
C GLY A 109 -3.78 21.66 -4.59
N PHE A 110 -3.81 20.63 -3.74
CA PHE A 110 -3.35 19.29 -4.14
C PHE A 110 -4.41 18.52 -4.93
N CYS A 111 -3.94 17.73 -5.89
CA CYS A 111 -4.68 16.61 -6.48
C CYS A 111 -4.40 15.36 -5.65
N VAL A 112 -5.44 14.72 -5.12
CA VAL A 112 -5.32 13.73 -4.05
C VAL A 112 -5.96 12.42 -4.48
N ALA A 113 -5.20 11.33 -4.45
CA ALA A 113 -5.70 9.98 -4.64
C ALA A 113 -5.59 9.18 -3.34
N ALA A 114 -6.66 8.54 -2.89
CA ALA A 114 -6.67 7.67 -1.72
C ALA A 114 -7.05 6.24 -2.14
N LEU A 115 -6.07 5.34 -2.12
CA LEU A 115 -6.22 3.95 -2.58
C LEU A 115 -7.12 3.17 -1.62
N ASP A 116 -7.95 2.25 -2.12
CA ASP A 116 -8.50 1.14 -1.36
C ASP A 116 -7.64 -0.11 -1.60
N CYS A 117 -7.18 -0.77 -0.54
CA CYS A 117 -6.43 -2.02 -0.67
C CYS A 117 -7.36 -3.18 -1.05
N ARG A 118 -6.86 -4.10 -1.88
CA ARG A 118 -7.58 -5.30 -2.33
C ARG A 118 -8.18 -6.07 -1.16
N GLY A 119 -9.46 -6.43 -1.27
CA GLY A 119 -10.14 -7.32 -0.32
C GLY A 119 -10.27 -6.77 1.10
N GLN A 120 -10.05 -5.46 1.32
CA GLN A 120 -10.31 -4.79 2.60
C GLN A 120 -11.66 -4.05 2.55
N ALA A 121 -11.92 -3.11 3.45
CA ALA A 121 -13.24 -2.47 3.57
C ALA A 121 -13.57 -1.43 2.46
N GLY A 122 -12.79 -1.41 1.38
CA GLY A 122 -12.95 -0.50 0.25
C GLY A 122 -13.59 -1.17 -0.97
N LEU A 123 -13.45 -0.54 -2.14
CA LEU A 123 -14.07 -1.02 -3.39
C LEU A 123 -13.11 -1.84 -4.28
N SER A 124 -11.84 -2.00 -3.88
CA SER A 124 -10.86 -2.74 -4.68
C SER A 124 -11.05 -4.25 -4.61
N GLU A 125 -10.99 -4.88 -5.78
CA GLU A 125 -11.12 -6.31 -5.94
C GLU A 125 -9.87 -7.06 -5.45
N ASP A 126 -10.07 -8.13 -4.67
CA ASP A 126 -9.11 -9.22 -4.54
C ASP A 126 -9.57 -10.38 -5.42
N VAL A 127 -8.87 -10.59 -6.55
CA VAL A 127 -9.17 -11.66 -7.52
C VAL A 127 -8.91 -13.07 -6.96
N GLY A 128 -8.15 -13.18 -5.86
CA GLY A 128 -7.78 -14.47 -5.29
C GLY A 128 -6.91 -15.33 -6.23
N GLY A 129 -7.28 -16.61 -6.37
CA GLY A 129 -6.52 -17.55 -7.21
C GLY A 129 -5.23 -18.07 -6.56
N VAL A 130 -5.25 -18.23 -5.23
CA VAL A 130 -4.17 -18.79 -4.41
C VAL A 130 -4.67 -20.00 -3.61
N THR A 131 -3.76 -20.91 -3.29
CA THR A 131 -3.98 -22.05 -2.41
C THR A 131 -3.62 -21.71 -0.96
N GLY A 132 -3.97 -22.62 -0.04
CA GLY A 132 -3.70 -22.44 1.39
C GLY A 132 -4.74 -21.58 2.09
N ASN A 133 -4.30 -20.85 3.11
CA ASN A 133 -5.19 -20.11 3.98
C ASN A 133 -5.80 -18.88 3.29
N THR A 134 -7.12 -18.90 3.13
CA THR A 134 -7.92 -17.79 2.60
C THR A 134 -8.90 -17.20 3.62
N LEU A 135 -8.98 -17.78 4.82
CA LEU A 135 -9.95 -17.38 5.84
C LEU A 135 -9.61 -16.02 6.47
N ARG A 136 -8.36 -15.83 6.93
CA ARG A 136 -7.90 -14.60 7.60
C ARG A 136 -6.42 -14.35 7.37
N GLY A 137 -6.03 -13.09 7.25
CA GLY A 137 -4.63 -12.66 7.10
C GLY A 137 -4.22 -12.47 5.64
N HIS A 138 -3.80 -11.26 5.32
CA HIS A 138 -3.29 -10.86 3.99
C HIS A 138 -1.77 -10.92 3.90
N ILE A 139 -1.02 -10.82 5.01
CA ILE A 139 0.44 -11.05 5.08
C ILE A 139 0.76 -12.47 4.64
N ILE A 140 0.00 -13.46 5.13
CA ILE A 140 0.27 -14.89 4.85
C ILE A 140 -0.46 -15.43 3.60
N ARG A 141 -1.22 -14.58 2.89
CA ARG A 141 -2.00 -15.00 1.71
C ARG A 141 -1.07 -15.26 0.52
N GLY A 142 -1.18 -16.46 -0.06
CA GLY A 142 -0.34 -16.90 -1.18
C GLY A 142 1.00 -17.50 -0.76
N LEU A 143 1.29 -17.59 0.54
CA LEU A 143 2.58 -18.12 1.04
C LEU A 143 2.85 -19.57 0.60
N ASN A 144 1.81 -20.36 0.32
CA ASN A 144 1.93 -21.73 -0.20
C ASN A 144 2.30 -21.80 -1.70
N ASP A 145 2.03 -20.74 -2.47
CA ASP A 145 2.20 -20.74 -3.93
C ASP A 145 3.45 -20.02 -4.40
N GLY A 146 4.23 -19.46 -3.47
CA GLY A 146 5.48 -18.76 -3.74
C GLY A 146 5.35 -17.23 -3.81
N PRO A 147 6.49 -16.53 -3.96
CA PRO A 147 6.56 -15.08 -3.77
C PRO A 147 5.73 -14.28 -4.79
N GLU A 148 5.59 -14.79 -6.01
CA GLU A 148 4.83 -14.15 -7.09
C GLU A 148 3.31 -14.09 -6.82
N LYS A 149 2.83 -14.95 -5.91
CA LYS A 149 1.43 -15.10 -5.53
C LYS A 149 1.08 -14.45 -4.18
N LEU A 150 2.06 -13.82 -3.52
CA LEU A 150 1.81 -13.09 -2.27
C LEU A 150 0.87 -11.91 -2.51
N LEU A 151 -0.20 -11.80 -1.72
CA LEU A 151 -1.17 -10.72 -1.90
C LEU A 151 -0.54 -9.33 -1.73
N PHE A 152 0.38 -9.16 -0.77
CA PHE A 152 1.06 -7.88 -0.58
C PHE A 152 2.02 -7.52 -1.72
N ARG A 153 2.50 -8.47 -2.54
CA ARG A 153 3.21 -8.14 -3.78
C ARG A 153 2.30 -7.31 -4.70
N SER A 154 1.10 -7.80 -4.93
CA SER A 154 0.10 -7.12 -5.76
C SER A 154 -0.33 -5.78 -5.15
N ILE A 155 -0.57 -5.71 -3.83
CA ILE A 155 -0.96 -4.46 -3.16
C ILE A 155 0.17 -3.41 -3.23
N TYR A 156 1.44 -3.80 -3.10
CA TYR A 156 2.57 -2.88 -3.23
C TYR A 156 2.66 -2.32 -4.65
N LEU A 157 2.46 -3.17 -5.66
CA LEU A 157 2.43 -2.76 -7.06
C LEU A 157 1.23 -1.86 -7.37
N ASP A 158 0.05 -2.09 -6.79
CA ASP A 158 -1.09 -1.18 -6.93
C ASP A 158 -0.78 0.23 -6.39
N CYS A 159 -0.06 0.31 -5.27
CA CYS A 159 0.37 1.60 -4.71
C CYS A 159 1.31 2.34 -5.69
N ALA A 160 2.29 1.63 -6.25
CA ALA A 160 3.22 2.18 -7.23
C ALA A 160 2.52 2.59 -8.53
N GLN A 161 1.58 1.77 -9.01
CA GLN A 161 0.79 2.04 -10.21
C GLN A 161 -0.11 3.26 -10.01
N LEU A 162 -0.80 3.37 -8.87
CA LEU A 162 -1.59 4.56 -8.53
C LEU A 162 -0.71 5.82 -8.49
N ALA A 163 0.47 5.75 -7.87
CA ALA A 163 1.42 6.85 -7.87
C ALA A 163 1.84 7.25 -9.28
N GLY A 164 2.15 6.27 -10.14
CA GLY A 164 2.47 6.50 -11.55
C GLY A 164 1.32 7.15 -12.32
N ILE A 165 0.07 6.73 -12.07
CA ILE A 165 -1.14 7.35 -12.62
C ILE A 165 -1.23 8.82 -12.18
N VAL A 166 -1.12 9.11 -10.88
CA VAL A 166 -1.18 10.48 -10.34
C VAL A 166 -0.08 11.36 -10.90
N ILE A 167 1.16 10.87 -10.99
CA ILE A 167 2.31 11.59 -11.57
C ILE A 167 2.04 11.99 -13.03
N ASN A 168 1.30 11.17 -13.78
CA ASN A 168 1.03 11.37 -15.20
C ASN A 168 -0.31 12.09 -15.47
N MET A 169 -1.08 12.48 -14.43
CA MET A 169 -2.30 13.26 -14.60
C MET A 169 -1.97 14.63 -15.20
N PRO A 170 -2.75 15.14 -16.19
CA PRO A 170 -2.43 16.37 -16.91
C PRO A 170 -2.43 17.62 -16.01
N GLU A 171 -3.23 17.62 -14.94
CA GLU A 171 -3.24 18.71 -13.96
C GLU A 171 -2.08 18.65 -12.97
N VAL A 172 -1.37 17.52 -12.83
CA VAL A 172 -0.36 17.32 -11.79
C VAL A 172 1.04 17.67 -12.28
N ASP A 173 1.79 18.41 -11.48
CA ASP A 173 3.24 18.50 -11.59
C ASP A 173 3.85 17.20 -11.09
N GLY A 174 4.25 16.33 -12.03
CA GLY A 174 4.87 15.03 -11.72
C GLY A 174 6.16 15.13 -10.88
N MET A 175 6.77 16.31 -10.76
CA MET A 175 7.91 16.56 -9.88
C MET A 175 7.51 17.00 -8.47
N ARG A 176 6.22 17.03 -8.14
CA ARG A 176 5.69 17.46 -6.82
C ARG A 176 4.63 16.49 -6.29
N VAL A 177 4.90 15.20 -6.38
CA VAL A 177 4.01 14.15 -5.83
C VAL A 177 4.57 13.59 -4.53
N GLY A 178 3.71 13.53 -3.51
CA GLY A 178 4.01 12.92 -2.21
C GLY A 178 3.10 11.72 -1.89
N VAL A 179 3.50 10.93 -0.89
CA VAL A 179 2.75 9.78 -0.39
C VAL A 179 2.79 9.70 1.14
N THR A 180 1.68 9.35 1.78
CA THR A 180 1.57 9.21 3.23
C THR A 180 0.48 8.23 3.66
N GLY A 181 0.63 7.70 4.87
CA GLY A 181 -0.30 6.77 5.48
C GLY A 181 0.19 6.31 6.85
N GLY A 182 -0.73 5.79 7.67
CA GLY A 182 -0.44 5.28 9.02
C GLY A 182 -0.60 3.77 9.14
N SER A 183 0.20 3.13 9.99
CA SER A 183 0.20 1.68 10.20
C SER A 183 0.45 0.94 8.89
N GLN A 184 -0.51 0.15 8.36
CA GLN A 184 -0.42 -0.43 7.01
C GLN A 184 -0.09 0.64 5.97
N GLY A 185 -0.79 1.77 5.99
CA GLY A 185 -0.53 2.88 5.09
C GLY A 185 0.89 3.42 5.19
N GLY A 186 1.53 3.32 6.36
CA GLY A 186 2.93 3.68 6.55
C GLY A 186 3.89 2.70 5.88
N GLY A 187 3.62 1.39 6.00
CA GLY A 187 4.37 0.36 5.27
C GLY A 187 4.19 0.50 3.76
N LEU A 188 2.96 0.73 3.30
CA LEU A 188 2.65 0.97 1.89
C LEU A 188 3.26 2.29 1.37
N THR A 189 3.40 3.31 2.22
CA THR A 189 4.08 4.57 1.88
C THR A 189 5.55 4.32 1.54
N LEU A 190 6.24 3.48 2.34
CA LEU A 190 7.62 3.08 2.08
C LEU A 190 7.72 2.26 0.79
N ALA A 191 6.85 1.26 0.61
CA ALA A 191 6.85 0.42 -0.59
C ALA A 191 6.55 1.23 -1.86
N CYS A 192 5.56 2.12 -1.82
CA CYS A 192 5.20 3.00 -2.94
C CYS A 192 6.38 3.89 -3.37
N ALA A 193 7.03 4.56 -2.42
CA ALA A 193 8.18 5.42 -2.71
C ALA A 193 9.41 4.64 -3.22
N ALA A 194 9.57 3.38 -2.83
CA ALA A 194 10.64 2.51 -3.33
C ALA A 194 10.38 2.02 -4.77
N LEU A 195 9.14 1.63 -5.07
CA LEU A 195 8.76 1.04 -6.37
C LEU A 195 8.42 2.10 -7.45
N GLU A 196 8.05 3.32 -7.03
CA GLU A 196 7.89 4.49 -7.91
C GLU A 196 8.84 5.63 -7.46
N PRO A 197 10.12 5.59 -7.87
CA PRO A 197 11.16 6.49 -7.38
C PRO A 197 11.00 7.96 -7.82
N ARG A 198 10.01 8.26 -8.68
CA ARG A 198 9.68 9.66 -9.03
C ARG A 198 8.98 10.40 -7.88
N ILE A 199 8.40 9.69 -6.91
CA ILE A 199 7.84 10.26 -5.67
C ILE A 199 8.88 11.15 -4.97
N LYS A 200 8.50 12.37 -4.59
CA LYS A 200 9.43 13.34 -3.99
C LYS A 200 9.42 13.39 -2.49
N ARG A 201 8.30 13.05 -1.85
CA ARG A 201 8.14 13.10 -0.40
C ARG A 201 7.36 11.89 0.07
N ALA A 202 7.87 11.23 1.10
CA ALA A 202 7.21 10.14 1.80
C ALA A 202 7.10 10.49 3.28
N ALA A 203 5.91 10.35 3.86
CA ALA A 203 5.68 10.64 5.28
C ALA A 203 4.94 9.46 5.94
N PRO A 204 5.63 8.32 6.20
CA PRO A 204 5.02 7.18 6.86
C PRO A 204 4.80 7.45 8.35
N LEU A 205 3.67 7.02 8.91
CA LEU A 205 3.41 7.04 10.35
C LEU A 205 3.40 5.61 10.89
N PHE A 206 4.27 5.32 11.87
CA PHE A 206 4.40 4.02 12.58
C PHE A 206 4.21 2.80 11.64
N PRO A 207 5.10 2.64 10.63
CA PRO A 207 4.90 1.71 9.53
C PRO A 207 4.76 0.25 10.00
N PHE A 208 3.65 -0.37 9.61
CA PHE A 208 3.43 -1.81 9.66
C PHE A 208 4.18 -2.51 8.50
N LEU A 209 4.11 -3.85 8.43
CA LEU A 209 4.73 -4.66 7.37
C LEU A 209 6.27 -4.58 7.33
N CYS A 210 6.88 -4.36 8.49
CA CYS A 210 8.33 -4.22 8.65
C CYS A 210 8.83 -5.26 9.64
N ASP A 211 9.92 -5.93 9.28
CA ASP A 211 10.70 -6.81 10.16
C ASP A 211 9.89 -7.91 10.90
N TYR A 212 9.16 -8.72 10.13
CA TYR A 212 8.26 -9.76 10.64
C TYR A 212 8.93 -10.70 11.65
N LEU A 213 10.19 -11.11 11.41
CA LEU A 213 10.93 -11.96 12.34
C LEU A 213 11.20 -11.29 13.69
N ARG A 214 11.44 -9.97 13.73
CA ARG A 214 11.61 -9.24 14.99
C ARG A 214 10.34 -9.25 15.80
N VAL A 215 9.20 -9.01 15.15
CA VAL A 215 7.88 -9.06 15.78
C VAL A 215 7.63 -10.44 16.40
N TRP A 216 7.92 -11.51 15.65
CA TRP A 216 7.85 -12.88 16.16
C TRP A 216 8.77 -13.10 17.37
N ASN A 217 10.03 -12.67 17.29
CA ASN A 217 11.00 -12.82 18.38
C ASN A 217 10.66 -12.03 19.65
N MET A 218 9.78 -11.03 19.54
CA MET A 218 9.30 -10.24 20.68
C MET A 218 7.99 -10.79 21.27
N ASP A 219 7.45 -11.89 20.75
CA ASP A 219 6.10 -12.39 21.06
C ASP A 219 4.99 -11.34 20.83
N LEU A 220 5.23 -10.42 19.89
CA LEU A 220 4.28 -9.35 19.49
C LEU A 220 3.56 -9.66 18.17
N ASP A 221 3.60 -10.92 17.73
CA ASP A 221 2.78 -11.52 16.68
C ASP A 221 1.31 -11.69 17.15
N ILE A 222 0.74 -10.57 17.60
CA ILE A 222 -0.64 -10.38 18.06
C ILE A 222 -1.27 -9.24 17.26
N ALA A 223 -2.60 -9.07 17.39
CA ALA A 223 -3.35 -8.02 16.70
C ALA A 223 -3.02 -7.99 15.20
N ALA A 224 -2.46 -6.90 14.67
CA ALA A 224 -2.14 -6.78 13.25
C ALA A 224 -1.16 -7.85 12.73
N TYR A 225 -0.28 -8.38 13.58
CA TYR A 225 0.66 -9.45 13.22
C TYR A 225 0.19 -10.85 13.65
N GLU A 226 -1.05 -11.02 14.11
CA GLU A 226 -1.58 -12.32 14.60
C GLU A 226 -1.53 -13.44 13.56
N GLU A 227 -1.48 -13.07 12.29
CA GLU A 227 -1.42 -14.02 11.19
C GLU A 227 -0.09 -14.75 11.09
N LEU A 228 1.01 -14.18 11.60
CA LEU A 228 2.29 -14.91 11.75
C LEU A 228 2.12 -16.08 12.72
N ARG A 229 1.51 -15.82 13.88
CA ARG A 229 1.14 -16.83 14.90
C ARG A 229 0.23 -17.89 14.33
N THR A 230 -0.82 -17.44 13.65
CA THR A 230 -1.84 -18.32 13.07
C THR A 230 -1.21 -19.24 12.04
N PHE A 231 -0.28 -18.73 11.22
CA PHE A 231 0.38 -19.55 10.22
C PHE A 231 1.15 -20.72 10.82
N PHE A 232 2.08 -20.43 11.73
CA PHE A 232 2.90 -21.48 12.34
C PHE A 232 2.05 -22.45 13.16
N ARG A 233 1.04 -21.98 13.91
CA ARG A 233 0.19 -22.89 14.71
C ARG A 233 -0.61 -23.87 13.86
N ASN A 234 -1.09 -23.46 12.70
CA ASN A 234 -2.05 -24.24 11.92
C ASN A 234 -1.44 -24.95 10.72
N PHE A 235 -0.37 -24.41 10.12
CA PHE A 235 0.15 -24.89 8.84
C PHE A 235 1.59 -25.36 8.89
N ASP A 236 2.38 -24.90 9.87
CA ASP A 236 3.75 -25.41 10.09
C ASP A 236 4.16 -25.41 11.58
N PRO A 237 3.46 -26.17 12.45
CA PRO A 237 3.69 -26.13 13.90
C PRO A 237 5.06 -26.68 14.31
N ARG A 238 5.77 -27.33 13.38
CA ARG A 238 7.10 -27.90 13.58
C ARG A 238 8.20 -27.08 12.90
N HIS A 239 7.88 -25.94 12.27
CA HIS A 239 8.82 -25.07 11.57
C HIS A 239 9.70 -25.83 10.57
N GLN A 240 9.09 -26.75 9.81
CA GLN A 240 9.80 -27.62 8.89
C GLN A 240 10.03 -26.98 7.52
N ARG A 241 9.22 -25.97 7.17
CA ARG A 241 9.43 -25.17 5.97
C ARG A 241 10.56 -24.18 6.28
N LYS A 242 11.68 -24.35 5.59
CA LYS A 242 12.87 -23.48 5.71
C LYS A 242 12.89 -22.45 4.60
#